data_AF-A0AAN6R4K1-F1
#
_entry.id   AF-A0AAN6R4K1-F1
#
_cell.length_a   1.000
_cell.length_b   1.000
_cell.length_c   1.000
_cell.angle_alpha   90.00
_cell.angle_beta   90.00
_cell.angle_gamma   90.00
#
_symmetry.space_group_name_H-M   'P 1'
#
loop_
_entity.id
_entity.type
_entity.pdbx_description
1 polymer ?
#
loop_
_entity_poly.entity_id
_entity_poly.type
_entity_poly.pdbx_seq_one_letter_code
_entity_poly.pdbx_strand_id
1 'polypeptide(L)'
;MDPANRPRPRPQITWQLRLRRIFYRYIYHLKTPLEPRGTLIRLRHQNKAHPYLALLRLFLPLPTWHFRLPDPIPFKTMLNNISLLDSRLSSADLSNMRGIPLWRARDTPLHSLYRIYEALTAREYVVIGPEVEYFFYQKRRSWAVCRIPDPGDGHVDAVRYALLACIAEELAKSFNWQMSLGMRRDKQKHIRRNSFDDVLPAFEPETAPAWTTKVPAIDMEWIADLPGDALDSSGRLVLEVGGKSPTFAKRNVVTDSGYFYMI
;
A
#
# COMPACT_ATOMS: atom_id res chain seq x y z
N MET A 1 -26.18 -58.29 47.99
CA MET A 1 -26.53 -57.40 46.86
C MET A 1 -26.26 -55.97 47.31
N ASP A 2 -25.03 -55.49 47.12
CA ASP A 2 -24.61 -54.15 47.57
C ASP A 2 -25.20 -53.04 46.69
N PRO A 3 -25.77 -51.96 47.27
CA PRO A 3 -26.41 -50.89 46.51
C PRO A 3 -25.42 -49.82 45.99
N ALA A 4 -24.10 -50.10 45.99
CA ALA A 4 -23.06 -49.09 45.79
C ALA A 4 -22.57 -48.92 44.33
N ASN A 5 -23.17 -49.60 43.35
CA ASN A 5 -22.66 -49.60 41.97
C ASN A 5 -23.66 -49.08 40.92
N ARG A 6 -24.28 -47.92 41.19
CA ARG A 6 -25.01 -47.18 40.16
C ARG A 6 -24.02 -46.30 39.38
N PRO A 7 -23.81 -46.52 38.06
CA PRO A 7 -22.96 -45.66 37.26
C PRO A 7 -23.54 -44.23 37.27
N ARG A 8 -22.72 -43.25 37.67
CA ARG A 8 -23.12 -41.84 37.67
C ARG A 8 -23.58 -41.45 36.25
N PRO A 9 -24.75 -40.81 36.08
CA PRO A 9 -25.22 -40.40 34.77
C PRO A 9 -24.19 -39.44 34.17
N ARG A 10 -23.63 -39.82 33.01
CA ARG A 10 -22.73 -38.95 32.27
C ARG A 10 -23.50 -37.66 31.96
N PRO A 11 -22.98 -36.47 32.27
CA PRO A 11 -23.69 -35.23 32.01
C PRO A 11 -24.04 -35.20 30.52
N GLN A 12 -25.33 -35.15 30.20
CA GLN A 12 -25.79 -35.06 28.82
C GLN A 12 -25.34 -33.71 28.29
N ILE A 13 -24.21 -33.70 27.58
CA ILE A 13 -23.72 -32.51 26.90
C ILE A 13 -24.79 -32.13 25.88
N THR A 14 -25.51 -31.05 26.17
CA THR A 14 -26.59 -30.50 25.35
C THR A 14 -26.06 -30.26 23.94
N TRP A 15 -26.92 -30.46 22.94
CA TRP A 15 -26.55 -30.29 21.53
C TRP A 15 -25.93 -28.91 21.25
N GLN A 16 -26.40 -27.86 21.94
CA GLN A 16 -25.80 -26.52 21.93
C GLN A 16 -24.34 -26.48 22.40
N LEU A 17 -23.99 -27.20 23.46
CA LEU A 17 -22.61 -27.30 23.95
C LEU A 17 -21.73 -28.10 22.99
N ARG A 18 -22.27 -29.13 22.33
CA ARG A 18 -21.55 -29.90 21.29
C ARG A 18 -21.26 -29.02 20.08
N LEU A 19 -22.26 -28.29 19.58
CA LEU A 19 -22.08 -27.32 18.50
C LEU A 19 -21.10 -26.22 18.89
N ARG A 20 -21.22 -25.65 20.09
CA ARG A 20 -20.28 -24.64 20.58
C ARG A 20 -18.86 -25.20 20.64
N ARG A 21 -18.67 -26.45 21.06
CA ARG A 21 -17.35 -27.10 21.10
C ARG A 21 -16.80 -27.41 19.71
N ILE A 22 -17.64 -27.81 18.75
CA ILE A 22 -17.28 -27.99 17.34
C ILE A 22 -16.92 -26.64 16.71
N PHE A 23 -17.73 -25.60 16.94
CA PHE A 23 -17.45 -24.23 16.51
C PHE A 23 -16.14 -23.71 17.12
N TYR A 24 -15.92 -23.91 18.42
CA TYR A 24 -14.66 -23.54 19.08
C TYR A 24 -13.47 -24.39 18.63
N ARG A 25 -13.66 -25.67 18.27
CA ARG A 25 -12.54 -26.53 17.85
C ARG A 25 -12.19 -26.35 16.39
N TYR A 26 -13.15 -26.12 15.52
CA TYR A 26 -12.90 -25.98 14.09
C TYR A 26 -12.81 -24.52 13.68
N ILE A 27 -13.76 -23.66 14.06
CA ILE A 27 -13.78 -22.26 13.61
C ILE A 27 -12.83 -21.36 14.41
N TYR A 28 -12.52 -21.69 15.66
CA TYR A 28 -11.57 -20.91 16.48
C TYR A 28 -10.10 -21.17 16.13
N HIS A 29 -9.78 -22.35 15.57
CA HIS A 29 -8.45 -22.68 15.07
C HIS A 29 -8.24 -22.27 13.60
N LEU A 30 -9.31 -21.93 12.88
CA LEU A 30 -9.21 -21.31 11.56
C LEU A 30 -8.69 -19.87 11.70
N LYS A 31 -7.36 -19.73 11.75
CA LYS A 31 -6.69 -18.45 11.51
C LYS A 31 -6.90 -18.10 10.03
N THR A 32 -7.95 -17.35 9.74
CA THR A 32 -8.15 -16.81 8.39
C THR A 32 -7.16 -15.65 8.18
N PRO A 33 -6.58 -15.49 6.98
CA PRO A 33 -5.60 -14.43 6.71
C PRO A 33 -6.17 -13.01 6.86
N LEU A 34 -7.49 -12.88 6.97
CA LEU A 34 -8.23 -11.62 7.13
C LEU A 34 -8.43 -11.22 8.60
N GLU A 35 -8.11 -12.10 9.55
CA GLU A 35 -8.20 -11.88 11.00
C GLU A 35 -9.43 -11.04 11.42
N PRO A 36 -10.67 -11.50 11.15
CA PRO A 36 -11.87 -10.69 11.35
C PRO A 36 -12.04 -10.22 12.80
N ARG A 37 -11.54 -11.00 13.77
CA ARG A 37 -11.51 -10.61 15.19
C ARG A 37 -10.52 -9.47 15.46
N GLY A 38 -9.31 -9.56 14.94
CA GLY A 38 -8.31 -8.49 15.05
C GLY A 38 -8.78 -7.22 14.37
N THR A 39 -9.42 -7.37 13.20
CA THR A 39 -10.10 -6.28 12.48
C THR A 39 -11.18 -5.63 13.35
N LEU A 40 -12.08 -6.42 13.95
CA LEU A 40 -13.14 -5.89 14.82
C LEU A 40 -12.59 -5.20 16.07
N ILE A 41 -11.52 -5.71 16.68
CA ILE A 41 -10.88 -5.08 17.85
C ILE A 41 -10.34 -3.69 17.44
N ARG A 42 -9.58 -3.60 16.34
CA ARG A 42 -9.08 -2.31 15.82
C ARG A 42 -10.21 -1.34 15.51
N LEU A 43 -11.27 -1.80 14.83
CA LEU A 43 -12.43 -0.99 14.50
C LEU A 43 -13.20 -0.50 15.75
N ARG A 44 -13.24 -1.28 16.84
CA ARG A 44 -13.86 -0.86 18.11
C ARG A 44 -13.12 0.28 18.79
N HIS A 45 -11.79 0.32 18.68
CA HIS A 45 -11.00 1.42 19.23
C HIS A 45 -11.23 2.72 18.44
N GLN A 46 -11.51 2.63 17.14
CA GLN A 46 -11.62 3.75 16.21
C GLN A 46 -13.06 4.27 16.08
N ASN A 47 -14.01 3.38 15.82
CA ASN A 47 -15.42 3.70 15.58
C ASN A 47 -16.26 3.19 16.76
N LYS A 48 -16.18 3.89 17.89
CA LYS A 48 -16.87 3.51 19.14
C LYS A 48 -18.39 3.38 18.96
N ALA A 49 -18.97 4.14 18.04
CA ALA A 49 -20.41 4.14 17.79
C ALA A 49 -20.87 2.90 17.01
N HIS A 50 -20.21 2.54 15.90
CA HIS A 50 -20.71 1.49 14.99
C HIS A 50 -19.62 0.56 14.41
N PRO A 51 -18.88 -0.19 15.25
CA PRO A 51 -17.76 -1.02 14.79
C PRO A 51 -18.19 -2.19 13.90
N TYR A 52 -19.39 -2.75 14.14
CA TYR A 52 -19.93 -3.84 13.32
C TYR A 52 -20.40 -3.35 11.95
N LEU A 53 -20.91 -2.12 11.86
CA LEU A 53 -21.30 -1.51 10.59
C LEU A 53 -20.06 -1.20 9.74
N ALA A 54 -19.00 -0.69 10.37
CA ALA A 54 -17.70 -0.52 9.71
C ALA A 54 -17.13 -1.86 9.19
N LEU A 55 -17.21 -2.92 10.01
CA LEU A 55 -16.81 -4.26 9.59
C LEU A 55 -17.65 -4.76 8.40
N LEU A 56 -18.97 -4.60 8.46
CA LEU A 56 -19.88 -4.96 7.37
C LEU A 56 -19.53 -4.21 6.08
N ARG A 57 -19.25 -2.89 6.16
CA ARG A 57 -18.80 -2.10 5.00
C ARG A 57 -17.52 -2.62 4.38
N LEU A 58 -16.57 -3.10 5.19
CA LEU A 58 -15.35 -3.73 4.68
C LEU A 58 -15.61 -5.08 4.01
N PHE A 59 -16.66 -5.81 4.37
CA PHE A 59 -17.04 -7.07 3.73
C PHE A 59 -17.92 -6.89 2.49
N LEU A 60 -18.72 -5.82 2.41
CA LEU A 60 -19.62 -5.56 1.30
C LEU A 60 -18.83 -5.34 0.00
N PRO A 61 -18.84 -6.28 -0.96
CA PRO A 61 -18.00 -6.21 -2.15
C PRO A 61 -18.76 -5.55 -3.30
N LEU A 62 -19.34 -4.36 -3.05
CA LEU A 62 -20.20 -3.70 -4.02
C LEU A 62 -19.53 -2.42 -4.54
N PRO A 63 -19.33 -2.27 -5.87
CA PRO A 63 -19.65 -3.22 -6.95
C PRO A 63 -18.55 -4.25 -7.21
N THR A 64 -17.35 -4.06 -6.64
CA THR A 64 -16.19 -4.93 -6.84
C THR A 64 -15.53 -5.25 -5.50
N TRP A 65 -14.74 -6.33 -5.47
CA TRP A 65 -13.97 -6.71 -4.28
C TRP A 65 -12.96 -5.64 -3.86
N HIS A 66 -12.24 -5.06 -4.82
CA HIS A 66 -11.26 -4.02 -4.54
C HIS A 66 -11.93 -2.67 -4.29
N PHE A 67 -11.30 -1.81 -3.50
CA PHE A 67 -11.76 -0.44 -3.38
C PHE A 67 -11.69 0.26 -4.75
N ARG A 68 -12.68 1.10 -5.02
CA ARG A 68 -12.65 1.96 -6.21
C ARG A 68 -11.58 3.02 -5.99
N LEU A 69 -10.81 3.28 -7.03
CA LEU A 69 -9.83 4.36 -7.01
C LEU A 69 -10.59 5.66 -6.72
N PRO A 70 -10.17 6.45 -5.70
CA PRO A 70 -10.74 7.77 -5.49
C PRO A 70 -10.49 8.60 -6.74
N ASP A 71 -11.36 9.58 -7.01
CA ASP A 71 -11.23 10.43 -8.19
C ASP A 71 -9.81 11.01 -8.25
N PRO A 72 -9.05 10.72 -9.33
CA PRO A 72 -7.68 11.17 -9.45
C PRO A 72 -7.59 12.69 -9.44
N ILE A 73 -6.83 13.26 -8.50
CA ILE A 73 -6.65 14.70 -8.40
C ILE A 73 -5.72 15.18 -9.54
N PRO A 74 -6.10 16.22 -10.30
CA PRO A 74 -5.22 16.82 -11.29
C PRO A 74 -3.92 17.34 -10.64
N PHE A 75 -2.82 17.22 -11.35
CA PHE A 75 -1.49 17.64 -10.92
C PHE A 75 -1.49 19.08 -10.43
N LYS A 76 -2.06 19.99 -11.21
CA LYS A 76 -2.13 21.42 -10.88
C LYS A 76 -2.87 21.70 -9.57
N THR A 77 -3.86 20.89 -9.22
CA THR A 77 -4.63 21.05 -7.97
C THR A 77 -3.88 20.52 -6.75
N MET A 78 -3.07 19.47 -6.93
CA MET A 78 -2.31 18.86 -5.84
C MET A 78 -0.96 19.56 -5.59
N LEU A 79 -0.40 20.24 -6.60
CA LEU A 79 0.87 20.94 -6.48
C LEU A 79 0.90 21.87 -5.27
N ASN A 80 1.87 21.66 -4.36
CA ASN A 80 2.05 22.41 -3.11
C ASN A 80 0.82 22.41 -2.15
N ASN A 81 -0.12 21.48 -2.32
CA ASN A 81 -1.38 21.47 -1.56
C ASN A 81 -1.38 20.45 -0.41
N ILE A 82 -0.60 20.74 0.64
CA ILE A 82 -0.46 19.87 1.82
C ILE A 82 -1.79 19.68 2.56
N SER A 83 -2.62 20.73 2.65
CA SER A 83 -3.91 20.64 3.35
C SER A 83 -4.89 19.68 2.66
N LEU A 84 -4.88 19.64 1.32
CA LEU A 84 -5.66 18.67 0.55
C LEU A 84 -5.13 17.25 0.76
N LEU A 85 -3.81 17.07 0.74
CA LEU A 85 -3.18 15.78 1.05
C LEU A 85 -3.62 15.29 2.45
N ASP A 86 -3.48 16.12 3.48
CA ASP A 86 -3.83 15.78 4.85
C ASP A 86 -5.31 15.42 5.00
N SER A 87 -6.20 16.16 4.34
CA SER A 87 -7.63 15.86 4.33
C SER A 87 -7.92 14.47 3.73
N ARG A 88 -7.22 14.10 2.66
CA ARG A 88 -7.37 12.80 1.99
C ARG A 88 -6.78 11.67 2.81
N LEU A 89 -5.60 11.85 3.39
CA LEU A 89 -4.97 10.87 4.26
C LEU A 89 -5.82 10.62 5.53
N SER A 90 -6.37 11.69 6.10
CA SER A 90 -7.20 11.65 7.32
C SER A 90 -8.59 11.05 7.06
N SER A 91 -9.25 11.42 5.96
CA SER A 91 -10.57 10.89 5.61
C SER A 91 -10.55 9.38 5.34
N ALA A 92 -9.43 8.88 4.80
CA ALA A 92 -9.20 7.46 4.61
C ALA A 92 -8.65 6.75 5.87
N ASP A 93 -8.31 7.50 6.92
CA ASP A 93 -7.70 7.01 8.16
C ASP A 93 -6.54 6.02 7.89
N LEU A 94 -5.67 6.36 6.92
CA LEU A 94 -4.77 5.39 6.29
C LEU A 94 -3.81 4.73 7.28
N SER A 95 -3.25 5.51 8.20
CA SER A 95 -2.34 5.03 9.24
C SER A 95 -2.93 3.86 10.02
N ASN A 96 -4.22 3.94 10.31
CA ASN A 96 -4.97 2.93 11.04
C ASN A 96 -5.45 1.79 10.12
N MET A 97 -5.99 2.13 8.95
CA MET A 97 -6.55 1.17 8.00
C MET A 97 -5.49 0.20 7.45
N ARG A 98 -4.24 0.65 7.27
CA ARG A 98 -3.10 -0.23 6.92
C ARG A 98 -2.86 -1.34 7.95
N GLY A 99 -3.24 -1.11 9.22
CA GLY A 99 -3.17 -2.12 10.29
C GLY A 99 -4.26 -3.20 10.21
N ILE A 100 -5.27 -3.04 9.35
CA ILE A 100 -6.43 -3.93 9.24
C ILE A 100 -6.23 -4.90 8.06
N PRO A 101 -6.06 -6.22 8.30
CA PRO A 101 -5.82 -7.18 7.21
C PRO A 101 -6.93 -7.24 6.15
N LEU A 102 -8.20 -7.07 6.55
CA LEU A 102 -9.33 -7.04 5.63
C LEU A 102 -9.32 -5.80 4.71
N TRP A 103 -8.98 -4.63 5.24
CA TRP A 103 -8.83 -3.42 4.42
C TRP A 103 -7.68 -3.59 3.42
N ARG A 104 -6.53 -4.06 3.89
CA ARG A 104 -5.39 -4.42 3.02
C ARG A 104 -5.77 -5.47 1.98
N ALA A 105 -6.72 -6.36 2.26
CA ALA A 105 -7.21 -7.38 1.32
C ALA A 105 -7.89 -6.78 0.08
N ARG A 106 -8.40 -5.56 0.21
CA ARG A 106 -9.19 -4.86 -0.81
C ARG A 106 -8.44 -3.70 -1.44
N ASP A 107 -7.38 -3.22 -0.79
CA ASP A 107 -6.49 -2.22 -1.36
C ASP A 107 -5.68 -2.79 -2.56
N THR A 108 -5.17 -1.90 -3.41
CA THR A 108 -4.49 -2.27 -4.66
C THR A 108 -3.18 -1.51 -4.82
N PRO A 109 -2.22 -2.06 -5.59
CA PRO A 109 -0.97 -1.35 -5.85
C PRO A 109 -1.21 -0.03 -6.61
N LEU A 110 -2.25 0.05 -7.44
CA LEU A 110 -2.61 1.29 -8.12
C LEU A 110 -3.01 2.39 -7.13
N HIS A 111 -3.83 2.08 -6.12
CA HIS A 111 -4.18 3.06 -5.08
C HIS A 111 -2.94 3.57 -4.33
N SER A 112 -2.04 2.64 -4.00
CA SER A 112 -0.78 2.98 -3.33
C SER A 112 0.08 3.91 -4.19
N LEU A 113 0.14 3.65 -5.51
CA LEU A 113 0.85 4.51 -6.46
C LEU A 113 0.28 5.93 -6.50
N TYR A 114 -1.05 6.09 -6.50
CA TYR A 114 -1.67 7.42 -6.42
C TYR A 114 -1.41 8.12 -5.10
N ARG A 115 -1.38 7.41 -3.96
CA ARG A 115 -1.03 8.01 -2.67
C ARG A 115 0.41 8.53 -2.65
N ILE A 116 1.35 7.80 -3.27
CA ILE A 116 2.74 8.28 -3.43
C ILE A 116 2.78 9.50 -4.36
N TYR A 117 2.03 9.48 -5.47
CA TYR A 117 1.91 10.63 -6.37
C TYR A 117 1.37 11.87 -5.66
N GLU A 118 0.29 11.74 -4.87
CA GLU A 118 -0.29 12.85 -4.13
C GLU A 118 0.71 13.44 -3.13
N ALA A 119 1.45 12.60 -2.40
CA ALA A 119 2.51 13.05 -1.50
C ALA A 119 3.66 13.75 -2.23
N LEU A 120 4.12 13.17 -3.35
CA LEU A 120 5.21 13.71 -4.17
C LEU A 120 4.85 15.08 -4.77
N THR A 121 3.63 15.23 -5.27
CA THR A 121 3.14 16.49 -5.87
C THR A 121 2.85 17.57 -4.85
N ALA A 122 2.35 17.21 -3.67
CA ALA A 122 2.22 18.12 -2.55
C ALA A 122 3.59 18.51 -1.93
N ARG A 123 4.70 17.89 -2.39
CA ARG A 123 6.06 18.02 -1.86
C ARG A 123 6.19 17.62 -0.38
N GLU A 124 5.32 16.72 0.08
CA GLU A 124 5.31 16.18 1.44
C GLU A 124 6.00 14.81 1.46
N TYR A 125 7.33 14.85 1.45
CA TYR A 125 8.15 13.66 1.26
C TYR A 125 8.12 12.69 2.45
N VAL A 126 7.79 13.16 3.65
CA VAL A 126 7.74 12.33 4.87
C VAL A 126 6.69 11.22 4.74
N VAL A 127 5.64 11.46 3.96
CA VAL A 127 4.54 10.49 3.76
C VAL A 127 4.91 9.38 2.74
N ILE A 128 5.88 9.63 1.86
CA ILE A 128 6.29 8.68 0.81
C ILE A 128 6.84 7.40 1.43
N GLY A 129 7.80 7.53 2.36
CA GLY A 129 8.46 6.38 2.99
C GLY A 129 7.50 5.34 3.58
N PRO A 130 6.55 5.73 4.46
CA PRO A 130 5.54 4.82 4.99
C PRO A 130 4.63 4.16 3.95
N GLU A 131 4.33 4.84 2.84
CA GLU A 131 3.52 4.26 1.75
C GLU A 131 4.35 3.27 0.90
N VAL A 132 5.61 3.58 0.63
CA VAL A 132 6.57 2.68 -0.04
C VAL A 132 6.79 1.42 0.81
N GLU A 133 7.00 1.59 2.13
CA GLU A 133 7.12 0.47 3.07
C GLU A 133 5.85 -0.39 3.05
N TYR A 134 4.69 0.25 3.11
CA TYR A 134 3.40 -0.43 3.03
C TYR A 134 3.27 -1.25 1.75
N PHE A 135 3.63 -0.69 0.58
CA PHE A 135 3.61 -1.38 -0.71
C PHE A 135 4.54 -2.60 -0.71
N PHE A 136 5.79 -2.42 -0.26
CA PHE A 136 6.80 -3.48 -0.26
C PHE A 136 6.31 -4.73 0.47
N TYR A 137 5.74 -4.55 1.67
CA TYR A 137 5.29 -5.66 2.52
C TYR A 137 3.96 -6.30 2.10
N GLN A 138 3.37 -5.89 0.98
CA GLN A 138 2.25 -6.61 0.39
C GLN A 138 2.74 -7.86 -0.34
N LYS A 139 2.76 -8.99 0.37
CA LYS A 139 3.25 -10.29 -0.12
C LYS A 139 2.51 -10.90 -1.32
N ARG A 140 1.40 -10.32 -1.77
CA ARG A 140 0.55 -10.92 -2.81
C ARG A 140 1.17 -10.68 -4.18
N ARG A 141 1.09 -11.66 -5.06
CA ARG A 141 1.60 -11.53 -6.44
C ARG A 141 0.95 -10.38 -7.22
N SER A 142 -0.26 -9.94 -6.86
CA SER A 142 -0.89 -8.76 -7.47
C SER A 142 -0.16 -7.46 -7.16
N TRP A 143 0.71 -7.42 -6.15
CA TRP A 143 1.51 -6.27 -5.75
C TRP A 143 2.96 -6.30 -6.27
N ALA A 144 3.30 -7.24 -7.16
CA ALA A 144 4.54 -7.15 -7.91
C ALA A 144 4.52 -5.86 -8.75
N VAL A 145 5.64 -5.15 -8.83
CA VAL A 145 5.69 -3.82 -9.46
C VAL A 145 5.32 -3.93 -10.94
N CYS A 146 5.80 -4.97 -11.63
CA CYS A 146 5.49 -5.22 -13.04
C CYS A 146 4.00 -5.46 -13.35
N ARG A 147 3.18 -5.70 -12.32
CA ARG A 147 1.74 -5.99 -12.43
C ARG A 147 0.85 -4.80 -12.09
N ILE A 148 1.42 -3.64 -11.81
CA ILE A 148 0.64 -2.41 -11.66
C ILE A 148 -0.11 -2.16 -12.97
N PRO A 149 -1.46 -2.13 -12.96
CA PRO A 149 -2.24 -1.88 -14.16
C PRO A 149 -1.96 -0.46 -14.68
N ASP A 150 -2.03 -0.30 -16.00
CA ASP A 150 -1.91 1.02 -16.64
C ASP A 150 -3.14 1.88 -16.27
N PRO A 151 -2.97 3.06 -15.64
CA PRO A 151 -4.08 3.94 -15.33
C PRO A 151 -4.71 4.58 -16.57
N GLY A 152 -4.00 4.64 -17.71
CA GLY A 152 -4.49 5.27 -18.93
C GLY A 152 -4.69 6.79 -18.83
N ASP A 153 -4.08 7.43 -17.82
CA ASP A 153 -4.28 8.83 -17.44
C ASP A 153 -3.74 9.85 -18.46
N GLY A 154 -2.96 9.44 -19.45
CA GLY A 154 -2.23 10.34 -20.34
C GLY A 154 -3.08 11.36 -21.12
N HIS A 155 -4.35 11.05 -21.38
CA HIS A 155 -5.28 11.95 -22.07
C HIS A 155 -6.00 12.93 -21.13
N VAL A 156 -6.03 12.65 -19.82
CA VAL A 156 -6.67 13.48 -18.80
C VAL A 156 -5.64 14.42 -18.17
N ASP A 157 -4.50 13.86 -17.78
CA ASP A 157 -3.42 14.57 -17.12
C ASP A 157 -2.08 13.88 -17.42
N ALA A 158 -1.40 14.40 -18.44
CA ALA A 158 -0.14 13.83 -18.90
C ALA A 158 1.00 14.01 -17.89
N VAL A 159 0.97 15.08 -17.07
CA VAL A 159 1.97 15.32 -16.02
C VAL A 159 1.82 14.27 -14.92
N ARG A 160 0.58 14.05 -14.44
CA ARG A 160 0.29 12.97 -13.49
C ARG A 160 0.72 11.62 -14.03
N TYR A 161 0.40 11.32 -15.28
CA TYR A 161 0.75 10.04 -15.90
C TYR A 161 2.28 9.82 -15.97
N ALA A 162 3.03 10.86 -16.34
CA ALA A 162 4.49 10.83 -16.32
C ALA A 162 5.06 10.60 -14.92
N LEU A 163 4.50 11.26 -13.89
CA LEU A 163 4.92 11.07 -12.50
C LEU A 163 4.62 9.65 -12.00
N LEU A 164 3.42 9.12 -12.27
CA LEU A 164 3.06 7.73 -11.92
C LEU A 164 4.04 6.72 -12.57
N ALA A 165 4.45 6.97 -13.82
CA ALA A 165 5.44 6.15 -14.50
C ALA A 165 6.82 6.21 -13.83
N CYS A 166 7.29 7.41 -13.44
CA CYS A 166 8.55 7.57 -12.71
C CYS A 166 8.50 6.87 -11.35
N ILE A 167 7.42 7.04 -10.59
CA ILE A 167 7.21 6.42 -9.28
C ILE A 167 7.26 4.89 -9.41
N ALA A 168 6.55 4.30 -10.38
CA ALA A 168 6.51 2.86 -10.57
C ALA A 168 7.88 2.27 -10.94
N GLU A 169 8.68 2.99 -11.74
CA GLU A 169 10.05 2.58 -12.06
C GLU A 169 11.00 2.72 -10.87
N GLU A 170 10.85 3.78 -10.09
CA GLU A 170 11.67 4.01 -8.90
C GLU A 170 11.36 2.98 -7.80
N LEU A 171 10.09 2.57 -7.65
CA LEU A 171 9.70 1.47 -6.76
C LEU A 171 10.40 0.15 -7.14
N ALA A 172 10.52 -0.17 -8.43
CA ALA A 172 11.23 -1.38 -8.85
C ALA A 172 12.72 -1.33 -8.46
N LYS A 173 13.37 -0.17 -8.65
CA LYS A 173 14.77 0.04 -8.25
C LYS A 173 14.95 -0.04 -6.75
N SER A 174 14.11 0.67 -5.99
CA SER A 174 14.21 0.69 -4.54
C SER A 174 13.95 -0.68 -3.93
N PHE A 175 12.98 -1.44 -4.43
CA PHE A 175 12.74 -2.80 -3.94
C PHE A 175 13.86 -3.78 -4.27
N ASN A 176 14.47 -3.67 -5.45
CA ASN A 176 15.66 -4.47 -5.79
C ASN A 176 16.84 -4.15 -4.87
N TRP A 177 17.04 -2.88 -4.55
CA TRP A 177 18.04 -2.48 -3.57
C TRP A 177 17.70 -3.01 -2.15
N GLN A 178 16.45 -2.90 -1.70
CA GLN A 178 16.04 -3.47 -0.41
C GLN A 178 16.28 -4.99 -0.35
N MET A 179 15.96 -5.71 -1.43
CA MET A 179 16.18 -7.16 -1.52
C MET A 179 17.66 -7.53 -1.57
N SER A 180 18.52 -6.69 -2.17
CA SER A 180 19.98 -6.87 -2.15
C SER A 180 20.59 -6.62 -0.76
N LEU A 181 19.88 -5.93 0.13
CA LEU A 181 20.21 -5.83 1.56
C LEU A 181 19.70 -7.02 2.39
N GLY A 182 18.97 -7.96 1.78
CA GLY A 182 18.44 -9.15 2.47
C GLY A 182 17.02 -8.99 3.00
N MET A 183 16.38 -7.84 2.75
CA MET A 183 14.96 -7.66 3.05
C MET A 183 14.09 -8.53 2.12
N ARG A 184 12.91 -8.90 2.59
CA ARG A 184 11.94 -9.67 1.81
C ARG A 184 10.54 -9.11 2.04
N ARG A 185 9.68 -9.18 1.03
CA ARG A 185 8.27 -8.75 1.13
C ARG A 185 7.50 -9.41 2.27
N ASP A 186 7.95 -10.60 2.69
CA ASP A 186 7.51 -11.22 3.93
C ASP A 186 8.50 -10.87 5.05
N LYS A 187 8.07 -10.02 6.00
CA LYS A 187 8.89 -9.59 7.16
C LYS A 187 9.51 -10.76 7.91
N GLN A 188 8.85 -11.92 7.96
CA GLN A 188 9.34 -13.11 8.68
C GLN A 188 10.50 -13.82 7.96
N LYS A 189 10.71 -13.51 6.67
CA LYS A 189 11.73 -14.11 5.81
C LYS A 189 12.92 -13.19 5.55
N HIS A 190 13.06 -12.10 6.31
CA HIS A 190 14.25 -11.26 6.23
C HIS A 190 15.49 -12.10 6.52
N ILE A 191 16.51 -11.93 5.70
CA ILE A 191 17.79 -12.61 5.88
C ILE A 191 18.64 -11.73 6.76
N ARG A 192 18.96 -12.22 7.94
CA ARG A 192 19.92 -11.57 8.83
C ARG A 192 21.32 -12.00 8.40
N ARG A 193 22.19 -11.01 8.22
CA ARG A 193 23.62 -11.23 8.06
C ARG A 193 24.28 -11.29 9.44
N ASN A 194 25.23 -12.19 9.62
CA ASN A 194 26.09 -12.23 10.79
C ASN A 194 27.38 -11.45 10.55
N SER A 195 27.84 -11.40 9.29
CA SER A 195 28.98 -10.61 8.82
C SER A 195 28.64 -9.83 7.54
N PHE A 196 29.36 -8.74 7.27
CA PHE A 196 29.19 -7.96 6.04
C PHE A 196 29.53 -8.75 4.76
N ASP A 197 30.41 -9.74 4.88
CA ASP A 197 30.88 -10.60 3.78
C ASP A 197 29.92 -11.75 3.44
N ASP A 198 28.82 -11.90 4.19
CA ASP A 198 27.86 -12.98 3.97
C ASP A 198 27.17 -12.83 2.59
N VAL A 199 27.39 -13.81 1.72
CA VAL A 199 26.72 -13.88 0.41
C VAL A 199 25.24 -14.13 0.62
N LEU A 200 24.41 -13.17 0.21
CA LEU A 200 22.97 -13.31 0.30
C LEU A 200 22.43 -14.28 -0.78
N PRO A 201 21.37 -15.04 -0.46
CA PRO A 201 20.69 -15.84 -1.46
C PRO A 201 20.09 -14.95 -2.54
N ALA A 202 20.12 -15.45 -3.78
CA ALA A 202 19.53 -14.79 -4.93
C ALA A 202 18.03 -14.51 -4.69
N PHE A 203 17.53 -13.46 -5.35
CA PHE A 203 16.13 -13.07 -5.34
C PHE A 203 15.66 -12.81 -6.76
N GLU A 204 14.36 -12.96 -7.00
CA GLU A 204 13.74 -12.55 -8.26
C GLU A 204 13.64 -11.01 -8.27
N PRO A 205 14.28 -10.32 -9.22
CA PRO A 205 14.22 -8.86 -9.27
C PRO A 205 12.83 -8.39 -9.67
N GLU A 206 12.38 -7.31 -9.04
CA GLU A 206 11.22 -6.55 -9.46
C GLU A 206 11.55 -5.79 -10.74
N THR A 207 10.60 -5.77 -11.66
CA THR A 207 10.70 -5.00 -12.91
C THR A 207 9.60 -3.96 -12.96
N ALA A 208 9.88 -2.83 -13.62
CA ALA A 208 8.88 -1.80 -13.84
C ALA A 208 7.73 -2.33 -14.72
N PRO A 209 6.52 -1.76 -14.61
CA PRO A 209 5.42 -2.11 -15.51
C PRO A 209 5.78 -1.77 -16.97
N ALA A 210 5.38 -2.63 -17.91
CA ALA A 210 5.69 -2.42 -19.33
C ALA A 210 5.10 -1.12 -19.91
N TRP A 211 4.01 -0.60 -19.33
CA TRP A 211 3.40 0.65 -19.79
C TRP A 211 4.28 1.87 -19.50
N THR A 212 5.11 1.86 -18.45
CA THR A 212 5.92 3.04 -18.08
C THR A 212 6.93 3.40 -19.17
N THR A 213 7.44 2.39 -19.88
CA THR A 213 8.42 2.59 -20.97
C THR A 213 7.85 3.40 -22.13
N LYS A 214 6.53 3.38 -22.30
CA LYS A 214 5.83 4.10 -23.39
C LYS A 214 5.45 5.52 -23.00
N VAL A 215 5.62 5.91 -21.74
CA VAL A 215 5.21 7.23 -21.24
C VAL A 215 6.27 8.27 -21.61
N PRO A 216 5.92 9.29 -22.42
CA PRO A 216 6.87 10.31 -22.87
C PRO A 216 7.32 11.22 -21.72
N ALA A 217 8.33 12.04 -22.01
CA ALA A 217 8.70 13.14 -21.12
C ALA A 217 7.60 14.21 -21.09
N ILE A 218 7.54 14.96 -19.99
CA ILE A 218 6.58 16.06 -19.85
C ILE A 218 6.96 17.16 -20.83
N ASP A 219 5.97 17.60 -21.62
CA ASP A 219 6.10 18.78 -22.47
C ASP A 219 6.16 20.05 -21.61
N MET A 220 7.12 20.93 -21.90
CA MET A 220 7.31 22.18 -21.19
C MET A 220 6.10 23.11 -21.37
N GLU A 221 5.40 23.02 -22.50
CA GLU A 221 4.19 23.82 -22.75
C GLU A 221 3.05 23.50 -21.77
N TRP A 222 2.95 22.25 -21.29
CA TRP A 222 1.89 21.83 -20.36
C TRP A 222 2.06 22.35 -18.94
N ILE A 223 3.29 22.75 -18.61
CA ILE A 223 3.70 23.22 -17.28
C ILE A 223 4.14 24.68 -17.28
N ALA A 224 4.04 25.39 -18.41
CA ALA A 224 4.50 26.77 -18.54
C ALA A 224 3.73 27.77 -17.66
N ASP A 225 2.49 27.44 -17.27
CA ASP A 225 1.64 28.26 -16.40
C ASP A 225 1.82 27.98 -14.90
N LEU A 226 2.72 27.04 -14.54
CA LEU A 226 3.02 26.74 -13.15
C LEU A 226 3.75 27.92 -12.46
N PRO A 227 3.63 28.05 -11.13
CA PRO A 227 4.35 29.08 -10.40
C PRO A 227 5.87 28.89 -10.55
N GLY A 228 6.62 29.99 -10.50
CA GLY A 228 8.06 30.00 -10.79
C GLY A 228 8.92 29.14 -9.85
N ASP A 229 8.42 28.78 -8.66
CA ASP A 229 9.07 27.86 -7.74
C ASP A 229 8.91 26.37 -8.15
N ALA A 230 8.03 26.08 -9.10
CA ALA A 230 7.78 24.76 -9.64
C ALA A 230 8.54 24.49 -10.95
N LEU A 231 9.25 25.47 -11.49
CA LEU A 231 10.04 25.34 -12.72
C LEU A 231 11.49 25.70 -12.46
N ASP A 232 12.42 25.02 -13.12
CA ASP A 232 13.82 25.44 -13.15
C ASP A 232 14.09 26.43 -14.30
N SER A 233 15.32 26.92 -14.41
CA SER A 233 15.74 27.82 -15.50
C SER A 233 15.62 27.21 -16.89
N SER A 234 15.46 25.89 -17.00
CA SER A 234 15.28 25.14 -18.24
C SER A 234 13.82 24.76 -18.50
N GLY A 235 12.88 25.24 -17.67
CA GLY A 235 11.44 24.93 -17.79
C GLY A 235 11.05 23.52 -17.35
N ARG A 236 11.93 22.79 -16.65
CA ARG A 236 11.64 21.45 -16.12
C ARG A 236 10.85 21.54 -14.83
N LEU A 237 10.02 20.54 -14.57
CA LEU A 237 9.22 20.46 -13.36
C LEU A 237 10.12 20.19 -12.15
N VAL A 238 10.17 21.11 -11.20
CA VAL A 238 10.90 20.98 -9.94
C VAL A 238 9.94 20.55 -8.84
N LEU A 239 10.15 19.37 -8.29
CA LEU A 239 9.48 18.95 -7.05
C LEU A 239 10.41 19.12 -5.86
N GLU A 240 11.72 18.91 -6.05
CA GLU A 240 12.75 19.12 -5.05
C GLU A 240 13.97 19.80 -5.67
N VAL A 241 14.42 20.89 -5.05
CA VAL A 241 15.54 21.69 -5.58
C VAL A 241 16.83 20.89 -5.55
N GLY A 242 17.50 20.78 -6.69
CA GLY A 242 18.78 20.08 -6.79
C GLY A 242 18.68 18.56 -6.84
N GLY A 243 17.46 18.01 -6.95
CA GLY A 243 17.22 16.57 -7.13
C GLY A 243 17.93 16.00 -8.36
N LYS A 244 18.50 14.80 -8.22
CA LYS A 244 19.35 14.17 -9.26
C LYS A 244 18.86 12.78 -9.68
N SER A 245 17.61 12.43 -9.41
CA SER A 245 17.13 11.10 -9.75
C SER A 245 17.08 10.89 -11.28
N PRO A 246 17.85 9.92 -11.83
CA PRO A 246 17.87 9.70 -13.28
C PRO A 246 16.53 9.19 -13.81
N THR A 247 15.74 8.51 -12.97
CA THR A 247 14.42 7.99 -13.32
C THR A 247 13.41 9.11 -13.57
N PHE A 248 13.49 10.19 -12.79
CA PHE A 248 12.63 11.35 -12.93
C PHE A 248 13.16 12.33 -13.99
N ALA A 249 14.50 12.48 -14.07
CA ALA A 249 15.14 13.35 -15.05
C ALA A 249 14.77 13.00 -16.51
N LYS A 250 14.60 11.72 -16.83
CA LYS A 250 14.22 11.27 -18.18
C LYS A 250 12.82 11.77 -18.62
N ARG A 251 11.99 12.24 -17.68
CA ARG A 251 10.67 12.81 -17.95
C ARG A 251 10.60 14.31 -17.65
N ASN A 252 11.75 15.00 -17.62
CA ASN A 252 11.86 16.43 -17.31
C ASN A 252 11.40 16.79 -15.89
N VAL A 253 11.61 15.89 -14.92
CA VAL A 253 11.29 16.13 -13.50
C VAL A 253 12.57 16.16 -12.67
N VAL A 254 12.73 17.23 -11.87
CA VAL A 254 13.82 17.45 -10.94
C VAL A 254 13.32 17.11 -9.53
N THR A 255 13.77 15.96 -9.02
CA THR A 255 13.45 15.48 -7.66
C THR A 255 14.52 14.47 -7.21
N ASP A 256 14.68 14.28 -5.90
CA ASP A 256 15.43 13.16 -5.38
C ASP A 256 14.54 11.92 -5.17
N SER A 257 15.17 10.76 -5.14
CA SER A 257 14.50 9.48 -4.90
C SER A 257 14.82 8.89 -3.53
N GLY A 258 15.58 9.59 -2.67
CA GLY A 258 16.02 9.09 -1.36
C GLY A 258 14.89 8.52 -0.50
N TYR A 259 13.72 9.18 -0.48
CA TYR A 259 12.53 8.75 0.28
C TYR A 259 11.92 7.41 -0.18
N PHE A 260 12.33 6.87 -1.33
CA PHE A 260 11.96 5.52 -1.77
C PHE A 260 12.86 4.42 -1.18
N TYR A 261 14.07 4.78 -0.74
CA TYR A 261 15.10 3.88 -0.23
C TYR A 261 15.11 3.89 1.30
N MET A 262 14.05 3.36 1.90
CA MET A 262 13.92 3.26 3.36
C MET A 262 14.80 2.11 3.91
N ILE A 263 15.52 2.36 5.01
CA ILE A 263 16.18 1.38 5.90
C ILE A 263 15.60 1.55 7.30
#